data_AF-A0A536X1M3-F1
#
_entry.id   AF-A0A536X1M3-F1
#
_cell.length_a   1.000
_cell.length_b   1.000
_cell.length_c   1.000
_cell.angle_alpha   90.00
_cell.angle_beta   90.00
_cell.angle_gamma   90.00
#
_symmetry.space_group_name_H-M   'P 1'
#
loop_
_entity.id
_entity.type
_entity.pdbx_description
1 polymer ?
#
loop_
_entity_poly.entity_id
_entity_poly.type
_entity_poly.pdbx_seq_one_letter_code
_entity_poly.pdbx_strand_id
1 'polypeptide(L)'
;QIAVLVRDVESAQRAYEGISGRMTQLTLEGQNTQANVRLLSPAIEPYYPSRPRVLVNILGSIFGGLLLGAAVALGLEFIDRRVRDTDDMLAVAGVPVIGVLQPAESKLPIFRRLTTGRPAPPRPPMLTAPGVRS
;
A
#
# COMPACT_ATOMS: atom_id res chain seq x y z
N GLN A 1 -80.76 53.79 2.14
CA GLN A 1 -80.26 52.45 1.76
C GLN A 1 -79.14 52.52 0.70
N ILE A 2 -79.18 53.46 -0.26
CA ILE A 2 -78.13 53.66 -1.29
C ILE A 2 -76.74 53.97 -0.70
N ALA A 3 -76.65 54.71 0.42
CA ALA A 3 -75.38 55.05 1.06
C ALA A 3 -74.58 53.84 1.59
N VAL A 4 -75.27 52.73 1.94
CA VAL A 4 -74.60 51.52 2.43
C VAL A 4 -73.95 50.77 1.26
N LEU A 5 -74.66 50.64 0.13
CA LEU A 5 -74.13 50.02 -1.09
C LEU A 5 -72.90 50.77 -1.61
N VAL A 6 -72.89 52.10 -1.57
CA VAL A 6 -71.72 52.91 -1.98
C VAL A 6 -70.52 52.65 -1.06
N ARG A 7 -70.76 52.54 0.25
CA ARG A 7 -69.71 52.26 1.25
C ARG A 7 -69.11 50.87 1.08
N ASP A 8 -69.94 49.89 0.74
CA ASP A 8 -69.50 48.51 0.53
C ASP A 8 -68.63 48.39 -0.74
N VAL A 9 -69.02 49.06 -1.83
CA VAL A 9 -68.21 49.14 -3.07
C VAL A 9 -66.87 49.83 -2.79
N GLU A 10 -66.89 50.93 -2.05
CA GLU A 10 -65.67 51.67 -1.72
C GLU A 10 -64.72 50.84 -0.84
N SER A 11 -65.26 50.05 0.10
CA SER A 11 -64.48 49.11 0.92
C SER A 11 -63.86 47.99 0.08
N ALA A 12 -64.64 47.39 -0.83
CA ALA A 12 -64.17 46.35 -1.73
C ALA A 12 -63.10 46.87 -2.70
N GLN A 13 -63.25 48.11 -3.18
CA GLN A 13 -62.29 48.76 -4.07
C GLN A 13 -60.95 49.02 -3.36
N ARG A 14 -60.98 49.51 -2.11
CA ARG A 14 -59.75 49.68 -1.31
C ARG A 14 -59.05 48.36 -1.01
N ALA A 15 -59.81 47.30 -0.75
CA ALA A 15 -59.25 45.96 -0.54
C ALA A 15 -58.58 45.43 -1.82
N TYR A 16 -59.21 45.64 -2.98
CA TYR A 16 -58.65 45.28 -4.29
C TYR A 16 -57.36 46.04 -4.58
N GLU A 17 -57.34 47.36 -4.36
CA GLU A 17 -56.15 48.21 -4.53
C GLU A 17 -54.99 47.71 -3.65
N GLY A 18 -55.25 47.37 -2.38
CA GLY A 18 -54.25 46.81 -1.47
C GLY A 18 -53.66 45.47 -1.94
N ILE A 19 -54.49 44.57 -2.48
CA ILE A 19 -54.04 43.28 -3.04
C ILE A 19 -53.21 43.52 -4.31
N SER A 20 -53.67 44.40 -5.19
CA SER A 20 -52.98 44.71 -6.45
C SER A 20 -51.57 45.28 -6.19
N GLY A 21 -51.42 46.20 -5.23
CA GLY A 21 -50.13 46.76 -4.84
C GLY A 21 -49.19 45.68 -4.29
N ARG A 22 -49.69 44.83 -3.39
CA ARG A 22 -48.90 43.71 -2.85
C ARG A 22 -48.49 42.71 -3.92
N MET A 23 -49.34 42.45 -4.91
CA MET A 23 -49.01 41.58 -6.04
C MET A 23 -47.90 42.17 -6.90
N THR A 24 -47.93 43.47 -7.18
CA THR A 24 -46.83 44.13 -7.92
C THR A 24 -45.51 44.06 -7.15
N GLN A 25 -45.55 44.29 -5.82
CA GLN A 25 -44.37 44.18 -4.96
C GLN A 25 -43.81 42.75 -4.96
N LEU A 26 -44.66 41.73 -4.78
CA LEU A 26 -44.24 40.33 -4.83
C LEU A 26 -43.74 39.91 -6.21
N THR A 27 -44.27 40.50 -7.28
CA THR A 27 -43.79 40.26 -8.65
C THR A 27 -42.39 40.83 -8.84
N LEU A 28 -42.12 42.05 -8.34
CA LEU A 28 -40.80 42.66 -8.39
C LEU A 28 -39.78 41.93 -7.48
N GLU A 29 -40.20 41.53 -6.28
CA GLU A 29 -39.39 40.72 -5.36
C GLU A 29 -39.14 39.29 -5.90
N GLY A 30 -40.14 38.71 -6.56
CA GLY A 30 -40.05 37.39 -7.21
C GLY A 30 -39.14 37.41 -8.45
N GLN A 31 -39.19 38.48 -9.25
CA GLN A 31 -38.24 38.70 -10.34
C GLN A 31 -36.80 38.88 -9.84
N ASN A 32 -36.60 39.45 -8.65
CA ASN A 32 -35.29 39.54 -8.01
C ASN A 32 -34.80 38.19 -7.44
N THR A 33 -35.72 37.31 -7.03
CA THR A 33 -35.39 35.95 -6.58
C THR A 33 -34.92 35.04 -7.73
N GLN A 34 -35.27 35.36 -8.98
CA GLN A 34 -34.88 34.58 -10.16
C GLN A 34 -33.47 34.87 -10.70
N ALA A 35 -32.71 35.82 -10.13
CA ALA A 35 -31.43 36.24 -10.69
C ALA A 35 -30.22 36.15 -9.75
N ASN A 36 -30.36 35.58 -8.55
CA ASN A 36 -29.20 35.31 -7.67
C ASN A 36 -28.68 33.87 -7.76
N VAL A 37 -28.93 33.19 -8.87
CA VAL A 37 -28.22 31.96 -9.22
C VAL A 37 -27.66 32.11 -10.63
N ARG A 38 -26.78 33.10 -10.80
CA ARG A 38 -25.77 32.99 -11.85
C ARG A 38 -25.02 31.70 -11.57
N LEU A 39 -25.13 30.73 -12.47
CA LEU A 39 -24.31 29.53 -12.45
C LEU A 39 -22.84 29.98 -12.58
N LEU A 40 -22.19 30.29 -11.46
CA LEU A 40 -20.84 30.84 -11.42
C LEU A 40 -19.82 29.78 -11.84
N SER A 41 -20.17 28.50 -11.67
CA SER A 41 -19.45 27.37 -12.23
C SER A 41 -20.45 26.22 -12.43
N PRO A 42 -20.56 25.62 -13.63
CA PRO A 42 -21.24 24.34 -13.79
C PRO A 42 -20.59 23.28 -12.88
N ALA A 43 -21.39 22.35 -12.38
CA ALA A 43 -20.88 21.22 -11.60
C ALA A 43 -20.07 20.30 -12.54
N ILE A 44 -18.75 20.27 -12.34
CA ILE A 44 -17.83 19.45 -13.13
C ILE A 44 -17.80 18.06 -12.49
N GLU A 45 -18.02 17.03 -13.30
CA GLU A 45 -17.88 15.64 -12.88
C GLU A 45 -16.43 15.36 -12.45
N PRO A 46 -16.19 14.71 -11.31
CA PRO A 46 -14.84 14.49 -10.82
C PRO A 46 -14.04 13.62 -11.81
N TYR A 47 -12.99 14.18 -12.39
CA TYR A 47 -12.07 13.49 -13.32
C TYR A 47 -11.38 12.26 -12.74
N TYR A 48 -11.34 12.16 -11.41
CA TYR A 48 -10.78 11.01 -10.71
C TYR A 48 -11.79 10.46 -9.71
N PRO A 49 -11.96 9.13 -9.66
CA PRO A 49 -12.82 8.50 -8.66
C PRO A 49 -12.31 8.84 -7.26
N SER A 50 -13.18 9.44 -6.45
CA SER A 50 -12.87 9.82 -5.06
C SER A 50 -12.53 8.60 -4.19
N ARG A 51 -13.05 7.43 -4.56
CA ARG A 51 -12.76 6.10 -3.98
C ARG A 51 -12.97 5.03 -5.06
N PRO A 52 -12.27 3.88 -5.06
CA PRO A 52 -11.09 3.51 -4.27
C PRO A 52 -9.77 3.91 -4.97
N ARG A 53 -8.73 4.16 -4.18
CA ARG A 53 -7.36 4.40 -4.71
C ARG A 53 -6.73 3.07 -5.12
N VAL A 54 -7.11 2.57 -6.30
CA VAL A 54 -6.72 1.24 -6.81
C VAL A 54 -5.20 1.03 -6.75
N LEU A 55 -4.41 2.02 -7.19
CA LEU A 55 -2.94 1.95 -7.13
C LEU A 55 -2.40 1.78 -5.71
N VAL A 56 -2.93 2.54 -4.74
CA VAL A 56 -2.48 2.45 -3.34
C VAL A 56 -2.83 1.09 -2.75
N ASN A 57 -4.01 0.56 -3.06
CA ASN A 57 -4.42 -0.75 -2.56
C ASN A 57 -3.59 -1.89 -3.16
N ILE A 58 -3.25 -1.81 -4.45
CA ILE A 58 -2.39 -2.82 -5.11
C ILE A 58 -0.98 -2.78 -4.53
N LEU A 59 -0.38 -1.59 -4.39
CA LEU A 59 0.95 -1.48 -3.79
C LEU A 59 0.91 -1.97 -2.34
N GLY A 60 -0.11 -1.57 -1.57
CA GLY A 60 -0.28 -2.01 -0.18
C GLY A 60 -0.43 -3.53 -0.05
N SER A 61 -1.17 -4.19 -0.93
CA SER A 61 -1.35 -5.65 -0.89
C SER A 61 -0.10 -6.41 -1.30
N ILE A 62 0.67 -5.91 -2.28
CA ILE A 62 1.95 -6.52 -2.68
C ILE A 62 2.94 -6.44 -1.51
N PHE A 63 3.16 -5.24 -0.96
CA PHE A 63 4.08 -5.06 0.16
C PHE A 63 3.61 -5.85 1.39
N GLY A 64 2.34 -5.73 1.75
CA GLY A 64 1.77 -6.46 2.89
C GLY A 64 1.86 -7.97 2.73
N GLY A 65 1.50 -8.51 1.57
CA GLY A 65 1.58 -9.93 1.28
C GLY A 65 3.01 -10.49 1.30
N LEU A 66 3.97 -9.75 0.76
CA LEU A 66 5.38 -10.16 0.75
C LEU A 66 5.96 -10.18 2.16
N LEU A 67 5.68 -9.14 2.96
CA LEU A 67 6.14 -9.05 4.35
C LEU A 67 5.54 -10.17 5.21
N LEU A 68 4.24 -10.43 5.05
CA LEU A 68 3.53 -11.47 5.80
C LEU A 68 3.97 -12.88 5.34
N GLY A 69 4.13 -13.09 4.04
CA GLY A 69 4.67 -14.34 3.49
C GLY A 69 6.09 -14.63 3.97
N ALA A 70 6.97 -13.63 4.00
CA ALA A 70 8.31 -13.76 4.55
C ALA A 70 8.30 -14.07 6.06
N ALA A 71 7.46 -13.37 6.82
CA ALA A 71 7.30 -13.63 8.25
C ALA A 71 6.82 -15.06 8.53
N VAL A 72 5.85 -15.56 7.75
CA VAL A 72 5.36 -16.94 7.86
C VAL A 72 6.44 -17.93 7.48
N ALA A 73 7.16 -17.73 6.37
CA ALA A 73 8.25 -18.61 5.95
C ALA A 73 9.35 -18.73 7.02
N LEU A 74 9.77 -17.60 7.60
CA LEU A 74 10.72 -17.58 8.70
C LEU A 74 10.14 -18.23 9.96
N GLY A 75 8.87 -17.97 10.28
CA GLY A 75 8.18 -18.61 11.40
C GLY A 75 8.13 -20.12 11.27
N LEU A 76 7.85 -20.64 10.06
CA LEU A 76 7.89 -22.06 9.77
C LEU A 76 9.30 -22.64 9.93
N GLU A 77 10.32 -21.93 9.46
CA GLU A 77 11.73 -22.32 9.65
C GLU A 77 12.11 -22.37 11.14
N PHE A 78 11.65 -21.42 11.96
CA PHE A 78 11.91 -21.45 13.40
C PHE A 78 11.22 -22.61 14.13
N ILE A 79 10.05 -23.05 13.63
CA ILE A 79 9.32 -24.19 14.18
C ILE A 79 9.96 -25.52 13.72
N ASP A 80 10.40 -25.60 12.46
CA ASP A 80 11.04 -26.78 11.89
C ASP A 80 12.58 -26.70 12.04
N ARG A 81 13.09 -26.99 13.25
CA ARG A 81 14.53 -27.19 13.51
C ARG A 81 15.08 -28.49 12.87
N ARG A 82 14.69 -28.81 11.63
CA ARG A 82 15.25 -29.95 10.91
C ARG A 82 16.64 -29.58 10.41
N VAL A 83 17.64 -29.99 11.19
CA VAL A 83 19.07 -30.04 10.83
C VAL A 83 19.20 -30.67 9.44
N ARG A 84 19.43 -29.85 8.41
CA ARG A 84 19.62 -30.27 7.01
C ARG A 84 21.08 -30.18 6.57
N ASP A 85 21.88 -29.38 7.27
CA ASP A 85 23.30 -29.25 6.99
C ASP A 85 24.14 -30.08 7.97
N THR A 86 25.18 -30.69 7.43
CA THR A 86 26.11 -31.53 8.22
C THR A 86 26.95 -30.70 9.19
N ASP A 87 27.10 -29.41 8.91
CA ASP A 87 27.78 -28.45 9.79
C ASP A 87 26.95 -28.13 11.06
N ASP A 88 25.62 -28.18 10.98
CA ASP A 88 24.75 -28.03 12.16
C ASP A 88 24.89 -29.23 13.12
N MET A 89 25.21 -30.44 12.62
CA MET A 89 25.48 -31.59 13.50
C MET A 89 26.77 -31.44 14.29
N LEU A 90 27.81 -30.84 13.69
CA LEU A 90 29.07 -30.54 14.39
C LEU A 90 28.86 -29.47 15.48
N ALA A 91 28.05 -28.43 15.19
CA ALA A 91 27.78 -27.34 16.12
C ALA A 91 26.81 -27.72 17.25
N VAL A 92 25.83 -28.60 17.01
CA VAL A 92 24.80 -28.95 18.00
C VAL A 92 25.18 -30.17 18.85
N ALA A 93 25.85 -31.17 18.27
CA ALA A 93 26.11 -32.45 18.95
C ALA A 93 27.59 -32.68 19.32
N GLY A 94 28.53 -31.94 18.73
CA GLY A 94 29.97 -32.14 18.97
C GLY A 94 30.50 -33.51 18.52
N VAL A 95 29.73 -34.24 17.69
CA VAL A 95 30.09 -35.57 17.20
C VAL A 95 30.58 -35.46 15.75
N PRO A 96 31.75 -36.04 15.40
CA PRO A 96 32.26 -36.02 14.04
C PRO A 96 31.34 -36.79 13.08
N VAL A 97 31.05 -36.19 11.92
CA VAL A 97 30.21 -36.76 10.86
C VAL A 97 30.93 -37.94 10.20
N ILE A 98 30.34 -39.14 10.27
CA ILE A 98 30.94 -40.39 9.74
C ILE A 98 30.54 -40.65 8.28
N GLY A 99 29.51 -39.98 7.76
CA GLY A 99 29.12 -40.06 6.34
C GLY A 99 27.81 -39.35 6.03
N VAL A 100 27.59 -39.02 4.75
CA VAL A 100 26.37 -38.37 4.24
C VAL A 100 25.66 -39.33 3.29
N LEU A 101 24.44 -39.75 3.64
CA LEU A 101 23.59 -40.54 2.74
C LEU A 101 22.79 -39.60 1.84
N GLN A 102 23.01 -39.71 0.53
CA GLN A 102 22.20 -38.97 -0.44
C GLN A 102 20.99 -39.82 -0.89
N PRO A 103 19.85 -39.17 -1.20
CA PRO A 103 18.71 -39.86 -1.84
C PRO A 103 19.14 -40.51 -3.16
N ALA A 104 18.56 -41.67 -3.48
CA ALA A 104 18.93 -42.51 -4.62
C ALA A 104 18.92 -41.78 -5.99
N GLU A 105 18.24 -40.65 -6.08
CA GLU A 105 18.05 -39.84 -7.30
C GLU A 105 19.13 -38.75 -7.51
N SER A 106 20.09 -38.58 -6.60
CA SER A 106 21.06 -37.47 -6.70
C SER A 106 22.14 -37.70 -7.78
N LYS A 107 22.25 -36.79 -8.75
CA LYS A 107 23.17 -36.89 -9.91
C LYS A 107 24.54 -36.25 -9.71
N LEU A 108 24.90 -35.87 -8.47
CA LEU A 108 26.16 -35.15 -8.18
C LEU A 108 27.18 -36.11 -7.55
N PRO A 109 28.46 -36.08 -7.97
CA PRO A 109 29.48 -36.97 -7.42
C PRO A 109 29.79 -36.62 -5.96
N ILE A 110 29.64 -37.62 -5.08
CA ILE A 110 29.78 -37.58 -3.61
C ILE A 110 31.10 -36.94 -3.13
N PHE A 111 32.17 -37.02 -3.92
CA PHE A 111 33.52 -36.70 -3.47
C PHE A 111 34.00 -35.25 -3.67
N ARG A 112 33.17 -34.36 -4.25
CA ARG A 112 33.67 -33.06 -4.73
C ARG A 112 33.91 -32.00 -3.64
N ARG A 113 33.53 -32.23 -2.38
CA ARG A 113 33.62 -31.21 -1.31
C ARG A 113 34.64 -31.46 -0.20
N LEU A 114 35.44 -32.52 -0.25
CA LEU A 114 36.49 -32.78 0.76
C LEU A 114 37.86 -32.14 0.44
N THR A 115 38.00 -31.43 -0.69
CA THR A 115 39.31 -30.97 -1.18
C THR A 115 39.51 -29.46 -1.21
N THR A 116 38.61 -28.64 -0.64
CA THR A 116 38.93 -27.21 -0.40
C THR A 116 39.74 -27.02 0.89
N GLY A 117 40.75 -27.88 1.08
CA GLY A 117 41.92 -27.53 1.86
C GLY A 117 42.74 -26.54 1.05
N ARG A 118 42.83 -25.29 1.52
CA ARG A 118 43.77 -24.29 0.99
C ARG A 118 45.16 -24.92 0.83
N PRO A 119 45.82 -24.85 -0.33
CA PRO A 119 47.22 -25.26 -0.42
C PRO A 119 48.07 -24.35 0.46
N ALA A 120 48.79 -24.93 1.41
CA ALA A 120 49.78 -24.22 2.21
C ALA A 120 50.89 -23.68 1.28
N PRO A 121 51.39 -22.45 1.49
CA PRO A 121 52.42 -21.88 0.63
C PRO A 121 53.72 -22.71 0.70
N PRO A 122 54.46 -22.85 -0.40
CA PRO A 122 55.71 -23.61 -0.42
C PRO A 122 56.74 -22.95 0.49
N ARG A 123 57.31 -23.73 1.41
CA ARG A 123 58.45 -23.29 2.23
C ARG A 123 59.67 -23.18 1.33
N PRO A 124 60.38 -22.03 1.30
CA PRO A 124 61.60 -21.91 0.51
C PRO A 124 62.69 -22.87 1.03
N PRO A 125 63.51 -23.47 0.15
CA PRO A 125 64.61 -24.32 0.56
C PRO A 125 65.63 -23.52 1.36
N MET A 126 66.05 -24.07 2.51
CA MET A 126 67.18 -23.54 3.26
C MET A 126 68.45 -23.73 2.42
N LEU A 127 68.88 -22.66 1.76
CA LEU A 127 70.17 -22.58 1.10
C LEU A 127 71.25 -22.43 2.17
N THR A 128 71.76 -23.54 2.69
CA THR A 128 73.02 -23.56 3.43
C THR A 128 74.15 -23.31 2.42
N ALA A 129 74.61 -22.06 2.36
CA ALA A 129 75.77 -21.68 1.56
C ALA A 129 77.06 -22.29 2.15
N PRO A 130 77.95 -22.84 1.33
CA PRO A 130 79.22 -23.41 1.77
C PRO A 130 80.33 -22.36 1.80
N GLY A 131 81.24 -22.49 2.78
CA GLY A 131 82.65 -22.12 2.64
C GLY A 131 83.05 -20.69 2.99
N VAL A 132 83.53 -20.51 4.23
CA VAL A 132 84.58 -19.53 4.57
C VAL A 132 85.54 -20.20 5.54
N ARG A 133 86.68 -20.70 5.03
CA ARG A 133 87.92 -20.88 5.79
C ARG A 133 89.13 -20.78 4.86
N SER A 134 90.16 -20.14 5.42
CA SER A 134 91.54 -19.85 4.96
C SER A 134 91.67 -18.92 3.76
#